data_AF-A0A7C4WWV7-F1
#
_entry.id   AF-A0A7C4WWV7-F1
#
_cell.length_a   1.000
_cell.length_b   1.000
_cell.length_c   1.000
_cell.angle_alpha   90.00
_cell.angle_beta   90.00
_cell.angle_gamma   90.00
#
_symmetry.space_group_name_H-M   'P 1'
#
loop_
_entity.id
_entity.type
_entity.pdbx_description
1 polymer ?
#
loop_
_entity_poly.entity_id
_entity_poly.type
_entity_poly.pdbx_seq_one_letter_code
_entity_poly.pdbx_strand_id
1 'polypeptide(L)'
;MKKQNTIPSDYRNPTVPVTQRVRDLLNRMTLEEKAAQMQCVWLDKAKTLVDEKGEFDFEKARAAFGSGHGLGQVGRPSDAGGGLSPRHHAELTNA
;
A
#
# COMPACT_ATOMS: atom_id res chain seq x y z
N MET A 1 16.14 -14.64 -30.25
CA MET A 1 15.72 -14.50 -28.84
C MET A 1 14.20 -14.59 -28.79
N LYS A 2 13.64 -15.60 -28.10
CA LYS A 2 12.18 -15.76 -27.98
C LYS A 2 11.65 -14.67 -27.04
N LYS A 3 10.76 -13.80 -27.52
CA LYS A 3 10.01 -12.87 -26.66
C LYS A 3 9.23 -13.73 -25.66
N GLN A 4 9.47 -13.56 -24.37
CA GLN A 4 8.62 -14.18 -23.36
C GLN A 4 7.20 -13.63 -23.56
N ASN A 5 6.23 -14.53 -23.74
CA ASN A 5 4.81 -14.18 -23.72
C ASN A 5 4.49 -13.67 -22.31
N THR A 6 4.49 -12.35 -22.11
CA THR A 6 3.87 -11.76 -20.92
C THR A 6 2.38 -11.94 -21.07
N ILE A 7 1.85 -13.04 -20.51
CA ILE A 7 0.41 -13.25 -20.34
C ILE A 7 -0.13 -11.96 -19.68
N PRO A 8 -1.08 -11.24 -20.32
CA PRO A 8 -1.71 -10.08 -19.71
C PRO A 8 -2.24 -10.46 -18.34
N SER A 9 -1.95 -9.67 -17.30
CA SER A 9 -2.33 -10.04 -15.95
C SER A 9 -3.83 -9.88 -15.74
N ASP A 10 -4.54 -11.01 -15.59
CA ASP A 10 -5.98 -11.05 -15.34
C ASP A 10 -6.38 -10.17 -14.16
N TYR A 11 -5.55 -10.07 -13.11
CA TYR A 11 -5.90 -9.26 -11.92
C TYR A 11 -6.17 -7.78 -12.22
N ARG A 12 -5.58 -7.23 -13.30
CA ARG A 12 -5.77 -5.84 -13.76
C ARG A 12 -6.95 -5.67 -14.70
N ASN A 13 -7.50 -6.75 -15.25
CA ASN A 13 -8.61 -6.67 -16.21
C ASN A 13 -9.96 -6.61 -15.49
N PRO A 14 -10.70 -5.49 -15.54
CA PRO A 14 -11.98 -5.37 -14.85
C PRO A 14 -13.11 -6.22 -15.45
N THR A 15 -12.95 -6.74 -16.68
CA THR A 15 -13.98 -7.59 -17.31
C THR A 15 -13.92 -9.05 -16.87
N VAL A 16 -12.87 -9.47 -16.15
CA VAL A 16 -12.68 -10.83 -15.62
C VAL A 16 -13.35 -10.96 -14.25
N PRO A 17 -13.98 -12.11 -13.90
CA PRO A 17 -14.59 -12.31 -12.59
C PRO A 17 -13.61 -12.09 -11.43
N VAL A 18 -14.08 -11.48 -10.34
CA VAL A 18 -13.27 -11.14 -9.16
C VAL A 18 -12.47 -12.35 -8.64
N THR A 19 -13.09 -13.52 -8.55
CA THR A 19 -12.42 -14.75 -8.08
C THR A 19 -11.20 -15.13 -8.92
N GLN A 20 -11.27 -14.95 -10.25
CA GLN A 20 -10.15 -15.21 -11.14
C GLN A 20 -9.06 -14.13 -11.01
N ARG A 21 -9.45 -12.87 -10.86
CA ARG A 21 -8.53 -11.75 -10.60
C ARG A 21 -7.76 -11.94 -9.29
N VAL A 22 -8.44 -12.33 -8.23
CA VAL A 22 -7.83 -12.62 -6.92
C VAL A 22 -6.87 -13.79 -7.02
N ARG A 23 -7.25 -14.88 -7.69
CA ARG A 23 -6.38 -16.06 -7.88
C ARG A 23 -5.11 -15.69 -8.66
N ASP A 24 -5.23 -14.93 -9.74
CA ASP A 24 -4.08 -14.47 -10.53
C ASP A 24 -3.15 -13.58 -9.70
N LEU A 25 -3.69 -12.64 -8.91
CA LEU A 25 -2.90 -11.78 -8.02
C LEU A 25 -2.15 -12.59 -6.95
N LEU A 26 -2.86 -13.44 -6.20
CA LEU A 26 -2.26 -14.22 -5.11
C LEU A 26 -1.20 -15.21 -5.60
N ASN A 27 -1.33 -15.73 -6.83
CA ASN A 27 -0.32 -16.60 -7.43
C ASN A 27 0.97 -15.86 -7.84
N ARG A 28 0.89 -14.54 -8.03
CA ARG A 28 2.03 -13.69 -8.40
C ARG A 28 2.76 -13.14 -7.17
N MET A 29 2.08 -13.07 -6.03
CA MET A 29 2.66 -12.53 -4.80
C MET A 29 3.64 -13.49 -4.12
N THR A 30 4.75 -12.96 -3.62
CA THR A 30 5.65 -13.67 -2.70
C THR A 30 4.97 -13.90 -1.34
N LEU A 31 5.60 -14.71 -0.48
CA LEU A 31 5.09 -14.91 0.87
C LEU A 31 5.16 -13.63 1.70
N GLU A 32 6.23 -12.85 1.52
CA GLU A 32 6.47 -11.57 2.20
C GLU A 32 5.44 -10.53 1.79
N GLU A 33 5.09 -10.44 0.49
CA GLU A 33 4.02 -9.57 0.01
C GLU A 33 2.66 -9.97 0.59
N LYS A 34 2.39 -11.27 0.72
CA LYS A 34 1.16 -11.77 1.36
C LYS A 34 1.13 -11.42 2.85
N ALA A 35 2.25 -11.60 3.55
CA ALA A 35 2.37 -11.24 4.94
C ALA A 35 2.17 -9.72 5.15
N ALA A 36 2.76 -8.89 4.28
CA ALA A 36 2.61 -7.44 4.32
C ALA A 36 1.15 -6.98 4.16
N GLN A 37 0.37 -7.64 3.30
CA GLN A 37 -1.07 -7.35 3.14
C GLN A 37 -1.90 -7.66 4.40
N MET A 38 -1.43 -8.53 5.28
CA MET A 38 -2.11 -8.87 6.54
C MET A 38 -1.79 -7.91 7.70
N GLN A 39 -0.92 -6.91 7.48
CA GLN A 39 -0.48 -5.97 8.52
C GLN A 39 -1.17 -4.62 8.43
N CYS A 40 -1.34 -3.98 9.59
CA CYS A 40 -1.81 -2.61 9.72
C CYS A 40 -0.76 -1.76 10.45
N VAL A 41 -0.31 -0.67 9.80
CA VAL A 41 0.58 0.33 10.42
C VAL A 41 -0.26 1.42 11.05
N TRP A 42 -0.28 1.47 12.38
CA TRP A 42 -1.06 2.49 13.12
C TRP A 42 -0.19 3.50 13.87
N LEU A 43 0.46 3.12 14.99
CA LEU A 43 1.27 4.05 15.78
C LEU A 43 2.63 4.32 15.13
N ASP A 44 3.21 3.32 14.47
CA ASP A 44 4.51 3.45 13.81
C ASP A 44 4.49 4.40 12.61
N LYS A 45 3.31 4.82 12.12
CA LYS A 45 3.19 5.79 11.03
C LYS A 45 3.95 7.10 11.29
N ALA A 46 4.06 7.55 12.53
CA ALA A 46 4.83 8.76 12.87
C ALA A 46 6.35 8.61 12.61
N LYS A 47 6.84 7.37 12.61
CA LYS A 47 8.21 7.03 12.29
C LYS A 47 8.40 6.66 10.81
N THR A 48 7.35 6.17 10.16
CA THR A 48 7.47 5.50 8.85
C THR A 48 6.73 6.18 7.70
N LEU A 49 5.76 7.06 7.94
CA LEU A 49 4.85 7.56 6.89
C LEU A 49 4.57 9.06 6.97
N VAL A 50 4.63 9.68 8.16
CA VAL A 50 4.26 11.08 8.33
C VAL A 50 5.29 11.87 9.14
N ASP A 51 5.31 13.18 8.94
CA ASP A 51 6.12 14.13 9.69
C ASP A 51 5.48 14.54 11.03
N GLU A 52 6.09 15.49 11.74
CA GLU A 52 5.59 16.00 13.03
C GLU A 52 4.24 16.73 12.92
N LYS A 53 3.85 17.18 11.72
CA LYS A 53 2.54 17.82 11.45
C LYS A 53 1.49 16.81 10.99
N GLY A 54 1.87 15.56 10.79
CA GLY A 54 0.98 14.52 10.27
C GLY A 54 0.84 14.55 8.75
N GLU A 55 1.70 15.28 8.04
CA GLU A 55 1.76 15.32 6.57
C GLU A 55 2.58 14.13 6.05
N PHE A 56 2.32 13.67 4.82
CA PHE A 56 3.05 12.53 4.25
C PHE A 56 4.53 12.84 4.08
N ASP A 57 5.38 11.96 4.60
CA ASP A 57 6.83 12.03 4.47
C ASP A 57 7.32 10.89 3.57
N PHE A 58 7.65 11.26 2.34
CA PHE A 58 8.10 10.31 1.33
C PHE A 58 9.43 9.64 1.66
N GLU A 59 10.36 10.35 2.32
CA GLU A 59 11.67 9.79 2.64
C GLU A 59 11.55 8.74 3.77
N LYS A 60 10.71 9.01 4.78
CA LYS A 60 10.35 7.99 5.80
C LYS A 60 9.68 6.77 5.15
N ALA A 61 8.72 7.01 4.25
CA ALA A 61 8.00 5.93 3.57
C ALA A 61 8.95 5.08 2.71
N ARG A 62 9.84 5.72 1.95
CA ARG A 62 10.85 5.04 1.14
C ARG A 62 11.81 4.22 2.01
N ALA A 63 12.27 4.76 3.13
CA ALA A 63 13.16 4.04 4.04
C ALA A 63 12.47 2.81 4.68
N ALA A 64 11.19 2.93 5.05
CA ALA A 64 10.45 1.88 5.74
C ALA A 64 9.89 0.80 4.79
N PHE A 65 9.44 1.18 3.58
CA PHE A 65 8.69 0.30 2.66
C PHE A 65 9.35 0.11 1.29
N GLY A 66 10.56 0.67 1.07
CA GLY A 66 11.28 0.61 -0.20
C GLY A 66 11.73 -0.78 -0.65
N SER A 67 11.62 -1.80 0.21
CA SER A 67 11.84 -3.21 -0.18
C SER A 67 10.81 -3.73 -1.18
N GLY A 68 9.69 -3.02 -1.35
CA GLY A 68 8.71 -3.30 -2.39
C GLY A 68 7.67 -4.36 -2.03
N HIS A 69 7.65 -4.89 -0.80
CA HIS A 69 6.63 -5.86 -0.36
C HIS A 69 5.22 -5.26 -0.20
N GLY A 70 5.11 -3.93 -0.20
CA GLY A 70 3.86 -3.20 -0.03
C GLY A 70 3.41 -3.11 1.43
N LEU A 71 2.15 -2.71 1.62
CA LEU A 71 1.52 -2.49 2.92
C LEU A 71 0.02 -2.80 2.82
N GLY A 72 -0.53 -3.49 3.81
CA GLY A 72 -1.95 -3.87 3.85
C GLY A 72 -2.87 -2.73 4.23
N GLN A 73 -2.58 -2.05 5.34
CA GLN A 73 -3.42 -0.98 5.86
C GLN A 73 -2.62 0.07 6.63
N VAL A 74 -3.03 1.34 6.51
CA VAL A 74 -2.62 2.42 7.44
C VAL A 74 -3.79 2.74 8.35
N GLY A 75 -3.62 2.53 9.65
CA GLY A 75 -4.63 2.78 10.67
C GLY A 75 -4.65 4.23 11.12
N ARG A 76 -5.84 4.84 11.14
CA ARG A 76 -6.11 6.20 11.65
C ARG A 76 -5.01 7.22 11.26
N PRO A 77 -4.80 7.49 9.95
CA PRO A 77 -3.76 8.43 9.49
C PRO A 77 -3.87 9.81 10.13
N SER A 78 -5.10 10.27 10.38
CA SER A 78 -5.43 11.58 10.97
C SER A 78 -4.97 11.78 12.41
N ASP A 79 -4.65 10.72 13.15
CA ASP A 79 -4.31 10.81 14.58
C ASP A 79 -2.83 11.21 14.83
N ALA A 80 -2.08 11.49 13.76
CA ALA A 80 -0.74 12.07 13.85
C ALA A 80 -0.80 13.60 13.92
N GLY A 81 0.31 14.25 14.29
CA GLY A 81 0.44 15.70 14.22
C GLY A 81 -0.54 16.52 15.07
N GLY A 82 -1.14 15.90 16.10
CA GLY A 82 -2.16 16.54 16.93
C GLY A 82 -3.59 16.46 16.37
N GLY A 83 -3.81 15.76 15.25
CA GLY A 83 -5.12 15.59 14.64
C GLY A 83 -5.27 16.36 13.32
N LEU A 84 -5.79 15.70 12.30
CA LEU A 84 -6.12 16.34 11.02
C LEU A 84 -7.61 16.68 10.92
N SER A 85 -7.91 17.79 10.22
CA SER A 85 -9.27 18.12 9.80
C SER A 85 -9.79 17.06 8.81
N PRO A 86 -11.12 16.92 8.62
CA PRO A 86 -11.67 15.99 7.64
C PRO A 86 -11.13 16.19 6.22
N ARG A 87 -10.90 17.44 5.81
CA ARG A 87 -10.33 17.77 4.49
C ARG A 87 -8.87 17.32 4.39
N HIS A 88 -8.03 17.69 5.35
CA HIS A 88 -6.62 17.31 5.34
C HIS A 88 -6.43 15.80 5.47
N HIS A 89 -7.30 15.11 6.21
CA HIS A 89 -7.29 13.65 6.25
C HIS A 89 -7.53 13.04 4.87
N ALA A 90 -8.54 13.53 4.14
CA ALA A 90 -8.81 13.07 2.78
C ALA A 90 -7.64 13.34 1.84
N GLU A 91 -7.04 14.54 1.91
CA GLU A 91 -5.87 14.91 1.13
C GLU A 91 -4.67 13.99 1.43
N LEU A 92 -4.36 13.74 2.71
CA LEU A 92 -3.28 12.83 3.11
C LEU A 92 -3.46 11.41 2.55
N THR A 93 -4.69 10.88 2.59
CA THR A 93 -4.95 9.50 2.14
C THR A 93 -5.07 9.33 0.63
N ASN A 94 -5.07 10.42 -0.14
CA ASN A 94 -5.09 10.43 -1.61
C ASN A 94 -3.83 11.05 -2.23
N ALA A 95 -2.82 11.37 -1.41
CA ALA A 95 -1.54 11.95 -1.83
C ALA A 95 -0.70 10.99 -2.68
#